data_AF-S5VSQ0-F1
#
_entry.id   AF-S5VSQ0-F1
#
_cell.length_a   1.000
_cell.length_b   1.000
_cell.length_c   1.000
_cell.angle_alpha   90.00
_cell.angle_beta   90.00
_cell.angle_gamma   90.00
#
_symmetry.space_group_name_H-M   'P 1'
#
loop_
_entity.id
_entity.type
_entity.pdbx_description
1 polymer ?
#
loop_
_entity_poly.entity_id
_entity_poly.type
_entity_poly.pdbx_seq_one_letter_code
_entity_poly.pdbx_strand_id
1 'polypeptide(L)'
;MSTTETLKDAANYAALRTKLAWLTHKVHAHAQTVTTLASDVDDAAEQMLDAAETMKALAVDDATTAEFADAALTMTGVKDAAGAYTSAADSASAAADDAKATTENDHGGIADAVTTSPVDMAEATFYTQQ
;
A
#
# COMPACT_ATOMS: atom_id res chain seq x y z
N MET A 1 25.81 2.84 -25.82
CA MET A 1 24.36 2.51 -25.72
C MET A 1 23.65 3.22 -26.85
N SER A 2 22.78 2.51 -27.57
CA SER A 2 22.05 3.04 -28.71
C SER A 2 20.90 3.96 -28.26
N THR A 3 20.58 5.02 -29.02
CA THR A 3 19.43 5.94 -28.80
C THR A 3 18.11 5.22 -28.56
N THR A 4 17.91 4.09 -29.24
CA THR A 4 16.74 3.21 -29.12
C THR A 4 16.68 2.43 -27.81
N GLU A 5 17.82 2.16 -27.17
CA GLU A 5 17.86 1.56 -25.83
C GLU A 5 17.46 2.60 -24.78
N THR A 6 17.96 3.83 -24.89
CA THR A 6 17.66 4.92 -23.95
C THR A 6 16.18 5.32 -23.95
N LEU A 7 15.53 5.35 -25.13
CA LEU A 7 14.09 5.61 -25.24
C LEU A 7 13.23 4.46 -24.70
N LYS A 8 13.66 3.21 -24.90
CA LYS A 8 13.00 2.03 -24.30
C LYS A 8 13.12 2.05 -22.78
N ASP A 9 14.27 2.41 -22.25
CA ASP A 9 14.49 2.54 -20.81
C ASP A 9 13.64 3.65 -20.21
N ALA A 10 13.50 4.80 -20.87
CA ALA A 10 12.60 5.87 -20.43
C ALA A 10 11.12 5.47 -20.43
N ALA A 11 10.65 4.74 -21.44
CA ALA A 11 9.27 4.23 -21.51
C ALA A 11 9.01 3.14 -20.45
N ASN A 12 9.97 2.23 -20.24
CA ASN A 12 9.91 1.23 -19.19
C ASN A 12 9.92 1.87 -17.79
N TYR A 13 10.69 2.95 -17.63
CA TYR A 13 10.76 3.74 -16.42
C TYR A 13 9.42 4.42 -16.09
N ALA A 14 8.82 5.13 -17.04
CA ALA A 14 7.49 5.73 -16.86
C ALA A 14 6.44 4.67 -16.49
N ALA A 15 6.46 3.51 -17.16
CA ALA A 15 5.56 2.40 -16.85
C ALA A 15 5.77 1.83 -15.43
N LEU A 16 7.02 1.74 -14.95
CA LEU A 16 7.34 1.29 -13.60
C LEU A 16 6.80 2.26 -12.54
N ARG A 17 6.96 3.57 -12.75
CA ARG A 17 6.44 4.60 -11.83
C ARG A 17 4.92 4.58 -11.72
N THR A 18 4.23 4.45 -12.86
CA THR A 18 2.76 4.34 -12.86
C THR A 18 2.30 3.08 -12.12
N LYS A 19 2.98 1.94 -12.31
CA LYS A 19 2.68 0.70 -11.58
C LYS A 19 2.88 0.87 -10.07
N LEU A 20 4.00 1.47 -9.65
CA LEU A 20 4.31 1.67 -8.24
C LEU A 20 3.30 2.59 -7.57
N ALA A 21 2.98 3.73 -8.19
CA ALA A 21 1.96 4.65 -7.69
C ALA A 21 0.57 3.99 -7.56
N TRP A 22 0.20 3.15 -8.52
CA TRP A 22 -1.04 2.39 -8.47
C TRP A 22 -1.04 1.33 -7.35
N LEU A 23 0.09 0.66 -7.12
CA LEU A 23 0.24 -0.29 -6.00
C LEU A 23 0.13 0.41 -4.65
N THR A 24 0.83 1.54 -4.47
CA THR A 24 0.72 2.37 -3.26
C THR A 24 -0.72 2.81 -3.01
N HIS A 25 -1.41 3.30 -4.06
CA HIS A 25 -2.80 3.68 -3.96
C HIS A 25 -3.71 2.51 -3.54
N LYS A 26 -3.50 1.32 -4.12
CA LYS A 26 -4.23 0.12 -3.74
C LYS A 26 -3.99 -0.30 -2.29
N VAL A 27 -2.74 -0.26 -1.84
CA VAL A 27 -2.38 -0.59 -0.46
C VAL A 27 -3.08 0.35 0.51
N HIS A 28 -3.10 1.65 0.21
CA HIS A 28 -3.77 2.64 1.05
C HIS A 28 -5.30 2.47 1.06
N ALA A 29 -5.92 2.19 -0.10
CA ALA A 29 -7.35 1.91 -0.18
C ALA A 29 -7.75 0.66 0.62
N HIS A 30 -6.95 -0.41 0.54
CA HIS A 30 -7.16 -1.61 1.34
C HIS A 30 -6.96 -1.35 2.84
N ALA A 31 -5.96 -0.57 3.23
CA ALA A 31 -5.74 -0.19 4.62
C ALA A 31 -6.91 0.62 5.20
N GLN A 32 -7.50 1.53 4.42
CA GLN A 32 -8.71 2.25 4.83
C GLN A 32 -9.90 1.31 5.02
N THR A 33 -10.12 0.37 4.08
CA THR A 33 -11.20 -0.61 4.21
C THR A 33 -11.02 -1.49 5.45
N VAL A 34 -9.79 -1.96 5.71
CA VAL A 34 -9.46 -2.75 6.91
C VAL A 34 -9.70 -1.92 8.17
N THR A 35 -9.36 -0.64 8.17
CA THR A 35 -9.59 0.26 9.32
C THR A 35 -11.08 0.46 9.59
N THR A 36 -11.89 0.68 8.55
CA THR A 36 -13.35 0.77 8.70
C THR A 36 -13.95 -0.52 9.23
N LEU A 37 -13.59 -1.66 8.62
CA LEU A 37 -14.08 -2.97 9.07
C LEU A 37 -13.68 -3.27 10.51
N ALA A 38 -12.46 -2.87 10.91
CA ALA A 38 -11.99 -3.03 12.28
C ALA A 38 -12.81 -2.20 13.28
N SER A 39 -13.24 -1.00 12.89
CA SER A 39 -14.16 -0.18 13.70
C SER A 39 -15.52 -0.86 13.85
N ASP A 40 -16.09 -1.36 12.75
CA ASP A 40 -17.38 -2.06 12.80
C ASP A 40 -17.33 -3.32 13.68
N VAL A 41 -16.20 -4.04 13.64
CA VAL A 41 -15.97 -5.22 14.48
C VAL A 41 -15.81 -4.85 15.96
N ASP A 42 -15.18 -3.72 16.27
CA ASP A 42 -15.04 -3.19 17.63
C ASP A 42 -16.41 -2.80 18.22
N ASP A 43 -17.22 -2.07 17.45
CA ASP A 43 -18.58 -1.71 17.85
C ASP A 43 -19.44 -2.96 18.11
N ALA A 44 -19.25 -4.02 17.32
CA ALA A 44 -19.91 -5.30 17.54
C ALA A 44 -19.38 -6.05 18.77
N ALA A 45 -18.08 -5.95 19.06
CA ALA A 45 -17.47 -6.50 20.26
C ALA A 45 -18.03 -5.83 21.53
N GLU A 46 -18.18 -4.51 21.52
CA GLU A 46 -18.80 -3.76 22.62
C GLU A 46 -20.26 -4.19 22.84
N GLN A 47 -21.03 -4.37 21.77
CA GLN A 47 -22.40 -4.89 21.84
C GLN A 47 -22.45 -6.32 22.40
N MET A 48 -21.49 -7.18 22.07
CA MET A 48 -21.40 -8.52 22.65
C MET A 48 -21.08 -8.49 24.14
N LEU A 49 -20.22 -7.56 24.59
CA LEU A 49 -19.95 -7.36 26.02
C LEU A 49 -21.19 -6.89 26.77
N ASP A 50 -21.92 -5.91 26.23
CA ASP A 50 -23.17 -5.42 26.82
C ASP A 50 -24.24 -6.53 26.89
N ALA A 51 -24.32 -7.36 25.84
CA ALA A 51 -25.17 -8.54 25.84
C ALA A 51 -24.74 -9.56 26.92
N ALA A 52 -23.44 -9.80 27.08
CA ALA A 52 -22.91 -10.66 28.14
C ALA A 52 -23.26 -10.13 29.55
N GLU A 53 -23.12 -8.83 29.79
CA GLU A 53 -23.52 -8.21 31.06
C GLU A 53 -25.02 -8.32 31.31
N THR A 54 -25.84 -8.11 30.27
CA THR A 54 -27.29 -8.28 30.36
C THR A 54 -27.68 -9.73 30.66
N MET A 55 -27.05 -10.70 30.00
CA MET A 55 -27.27 -12.13 30.26
C MET A 55 -26.92 -12.50 31.70
N LYS A 56 -25.82 -11.96 32.23
CA LYS A 56 -25.44 -12.11 33.63
C LYS A 56 -26.48 -11.53 34.58
N ALA A 57 -27.04 -10.36 34.27
CA ALA A 57 -28.11 -9.74 35.05
C ALA A 57 -29.41 -10.57 35.04
N LEU A 58 -29.66 -11.30 33.95
CA LEU A 58 -30.79 -12.22 33.79
C LEU A 58 -30.53 -13.62 34.38
N ALA A 59 -29.38 -13.83 35.02
CA ALA A 59 -28.96 -15.13 35.56
C ALA A 59 -28.96 -16.26 34.51
N VAL A 60 -28.62 -15.92 33.26
CA VAL A 60 -28.20 -16.90 32.25
C VAL A 60 -26.96 -17.62 32.77
N ASP A 61 -26.76 -18.87 32.34
CA ASP A 61 -25.63 -19.65 32.82
C ASP A 61 -24.27 -19.00 32.48
N ASP A 62 -23.29 -19.26 33.33
CA ASP A 62 -21.96 -18.67 33.23
C ASP A 62 -21.24 -19.10 31.94
N ALA A 63 -21.53 -20.28 31.38
CA ALA A 63 -20.86 -20.75 30.17
C ALA A 63 -21.32 -19.93 28.96
N THR A 64 -22.63 -19.75 28.77
CA THR A 64 -23.17 -18.92 27.69
C THR A 64 -22.71 -17.46 27.82
N THR A 65 -22.68 -16.93 29.05
CA THR A 65 -22.18 -15.57 29.29
C THR A 65 -20.69 -15.43 28.95
N ALA A 66 -19.88 -16.42 29.32
CA ALA A 66 -18.45 -16.43 29.03
C ALA A 66 -18.16 -16.56 27.52
N GLU A 67 -18.98 -17.32 26.77
CA GLU A 67 -18.84 -17.44 25.31
C GLU A 67 -19.00 -16.08 24.60
N PHE A 68 -19.95 -15.26 25.03
CA PHE A 68 -20.11 -13.91 24.46
C PHE A 68 -18.96 -12.97 24.84
N ALA A 69 -18.47 -13.05 26.08
CA ALA A 69 -17.31 -12.27 26.50
C ALA A 69 -16.03 -12.68 25.74
N ASP A 70 -15.83 -13.97 25.48
CA ASP A 70 -14.69 -14.50 24.71
C ASP A 70 -14.79 -14.15 23.22
N ALA A 71 -16.00 -14.19 22.66
CA ALA A 71 -16.26 -13.72 21.30
C ALA A 71 -15.92 -12.23 21.16
N ALA A 72 -16.34 -11.39 22.10
CA ALA A 72 -15.98 -9.98 22.11
C ALA A 72 -14.46 -9.77 22.20
N LEU A 73 -13.77 -10.51 23.07
CA LEU A 73 -12.32 -10.43 23.23
C LEU A 73 -11.58 -10.83 21.94
N THR A 74 -12.08 -11.86 21.25
CA THR A 74 -11.58 -12.27 19.94
C THR A 74 -11.76 -11.15 18.90
N MET A 75 -12.93 -10.50 18.88
CA MET A 75 -13.23 -9.40 17.97
C MET A 75 -12.35 -8.17 18.24
N THR A 76 -12.09 -7.82 19.51
CA THR A 76 -11.11 -6.78 19.86
C THR A 76 -9.70 -7.13 19.37
N GLY A 77 -9.30 -8.40 19.43
CA GLY A 77 -8.02 -8.85 18.87
C GLY A 77 -7.90 -8.65 17.35
N VAL A 78 -9.01 -8.71 16.61
CA VAL A 78 -9.04 -8.42 15.17
C VAL A 78 -8.73 -6.94 14.90
N LYS A 79 -9.21 -6.02 15.74
CA LYS A 79 -8.90 -4.58 15.64
C LYS A 79 -7.41 -4.31 15.82
N ASP A 80 -6.78 -4.93 16.80
CA ASP A 80 -5.32 -4.77 17.02
C ASP A 80 -4.53 -5.28 15.80
N ALA A 81 -4.91 -6.44 15.25
CA ALA A 81 -4.30 -6.99 14.05
C ALA A 81 -4.50 -6.07 12.83
N ALA A 82 -5.68 -5.46 12.70
CA ALA A 82 -5.98 -4.47 11.65
C ALA A 82 -5.11 -3.21 11.79
N GLY A 83 -4.90 -2.71 13.01
CA GLY A 83 -3.99 -1.58 13.27
C GLY A 83 -2.54 -1.89 12.88
N ALA A 84 -2.06 -3.10 13.18
CA ALA A 84 -0.74 -3.57 12.76
C ALA A 84 -0.63 -3.67 11.22
N TYR A 85 -1.68 -4.17 10.56
CA TYR A 85 -1.75 -4.22 9.10
C TYR A 85 -1.68 -2.83 8.47
N THR A 86 -2.47 -1.87 8.95
CA THR A 86 -2.46 -0.48 8.46
C THR A 86 -1.07 0.15 8.66
N SER A 87 -0.44 -0.03 9.81
CA SER A 87 0.92 0.47 10.07
C SER A 87 1.97 -0.12 9.10
N ALA A 88 1.87 -1.42 8.80
CA ALA A 88 2.74 -2.08 7.83
C ALA A 88 2.48 -1.57 6.39
N ALA A 89 1.21 -1.33 6.04
CA ALA A 89 0.80 -0.77 4.75
C ALA A 89 1.34 0.65 4.53
N ASP A 90 1.30 1.50 5.56
CA ASP A 90 1.88 2.84 5.51
C ASP A 90 3.41 2.79 5.36
N SER A 91 4.08 1.88 6.09
CA SER A 91 5.53 1.68 5.97
C SER A 91 5.93 1.22 4.56
N ALA A 92 5.17 0.30 3.97
CA ALA A 92 5.40 -0.17 2.60
C ALA A 92 5.15 0.94 1.57
N SER A 93 4.14 1.78 1.80
CA SER A 93 3.83 2.94 0.96
C SER A 93 4.96 3.97 0.99
N ALA A 94 5.48 4.29 2.18
CA ALA A 94 6.61 5.20 2.35
C ALA A 94 7.88 4.65 1.66
N ALA A 95 8.18 3.36 1.82
CA ALA A 95 9.31 2.73 1.14
C ALA A 95 9.18 2.77 -0.40
N ALA A 96 7.95 2.64 -0.92
CA ALA A 96 7.68 2.78 -2.34
C ALA A 96 7.88 4.23 -2.83
N ASP A 97 7.46 5.24 -2.06
CA ASP A 97 7.69 6.64 -2.38
C ASP A 97 9.18 7.03 -2.32
N ASP A 98 9.92 6.51 -1.33
CA ASP A 98 11.37 6.67 -1.25
C ASP A 98 12.07 6.03 -2.46
N ALA A 99 11.72 4.78 -2.80
CA ALA A 99 12.26 4.11 -3.98
C ALA A 99 11.96 4.90 -5.26
N LYS A 100 10.76 5.48 -5.38
CA LYS A 100 10.38 6.36 -6.48
C LYS A 100 11.25 7.63 -6.53
N ALA A 101 11.50 8.27 -5.38
CA ALA A 101 12.31 9.49 -5.30
C ALA A 101 13.80 9.22 -5.58
N THR A 102 14.36 8.13 -5.06
CA THR A 102 15.73 7.69 -5.40
C THR A 102 15.86 7.43 -6.90
N THR A 103 14.90 6.71 -7.49
CA THR A 103 14.95 6.42 -8.93
C THR A 103 14.81 7.70 -9.77
N GLU A 104 14.00 8.69 -9.34
CA GLU A 104 13.95 10.01 -9.98
C GLU A 104 15.28 10.75 -9.94
N ASN A 105 15.94 10.79 -8.79
CA ASN A 105 17.21 11.47 -8.64
C ASN A 105 18.31 10.79 -9.47
N ASP A 106 18.34 9.47 -9.51
CA ASP A 106 19.42 8.72 -10.16
C ASP A 106 19.24 8.59 -11.69
N HIS A 107 17.99 8.58 -12.18
CA HIS A 107 17.69 8.30 -13.59
C HIS A 107 16.87 9.39 -14.31
N GLY A 108 16.18 10.27 -13.58
CA GLY A 108 15.39 11.35 -14.15
C GLY A 108 16.25 12.40 -14.87
N GLY A 109 17.41 12.73 -14.31
CA GLY A 109 18.35 13.69 -14.92
C GLY A 109 18.91 13.23 -16.27
N ILE A 110 19.05 11.92 -16.50
CA ILE A 110 19.51 11.36 -17.78
C ILE A 110 18.43 11.50 -18.85
N ALA A 111 17.16 11.21 -18.52
CA ALA A 111 16.05 11.35 -19.45
C ALA A 111 15.79 12.82 -19.82
N ASP A 112 15.85 13.72 -18.85
CA ASP A 112 15.69 15.16 -19.09
C ASP A 112 16.87 15.72 -19.89
N ALA A 113 18.12 15.29 -19.59
CA ALA A 113 19.29 15.69 -20.36
C ALA A 113 19.25 15.16 -21.81
N VAL A 114 18.76 13.95 -22.05
CA VAL A 114 18.55 13.41 -23.42
C VAL A 114 17.50 14.22 -24.17
N THR A 115 16.43 14.65 -23.49
CA THR A 115 15.32 15.38 -24.11
C THR A 115 15.64 16.85 -24.36
N THR A 116 16.45 17.48 -23.52
CA THR A 116 16.82 18.91 -23.61
C THR A 116 18.15 19.17 -24.29
N SER A 117 18.88 18.11 -24.67
CA SER A 117 20.16 18.27 -25.36
C SER A 117 19.95 18.91 -26.73
N PRO A 118 20.61 20.06 -27.03
CA PRO A 118 20.49 20.75 -28.31
C PRO A 118 21.27 20.08 -29.45
N VAL A 119 21.95 18.95 -29.19
CA VAL A 119 22.56 18.13 -30.24
C VAL A 119 21.54 17.12 -30.74
N ASP A 120 21.21 17.20 -32.02
CA ASP A 120 20.53 16.13 -32.74
C ASP A 120 21.31 14.83 -32.48
N MET A 121 20.65 13.85 -31.86
CA MET A 121 21.23 12.54 -31.62
C MET A 121 21.63 11.98 -32.98
N ALA A 122 22.93 11.96 -33.28
CA ALA A 122 23.45 11.58 -34.59
C ALA A 122 22.75 10.29 -35.05
N GLU A 123 22.02 10.38 -36.16
CA GLU A 123 21.38 9.22 -36.75
C GLU A 123 22.45 8.16 -37.01
N ALA A 124 22.11 6.90 -36.72
CA ALA A 124 23.01 5.74 -36.80
C ALA A 124 23.65 5.52 -38.19
N THR A 125 23.24 6.29 -39.20
CA THR A 125 23.81 6.31 -40.55
C THR A 125 25.22 6.91 -40.62
N PHE A 126 25.66 7.69 -39.62
CA PHE A 126 27.03 8.23 -39.60
C PHE A 126 28.10 7.14 -39.41
N TYR A 127 27.75 5.98 -38.82
CA TYR A 127 28.67 4.85 -38.63
C TYR A 127 28.67 3.83 -39.78
N THR A 128 27.95 4.11 -40.88
CA THR A 128 27.90 3.25 -42.08
C THR A 128 28.70 3.79 -43.27
N GLN A 129 29.71 4.64 -43.06
CA GLN A 129 30.68 4.97 -44.11
C GLN A 129 32.01 4.27 -43.85
N GLN A 130 32.41 3.48 -44.85
CA GLN A 130 33.66 2.72 -44.97
C GLN A 130 34.90 3.61 -44.88
#